data_AF-A0A377ZSG3-F1
#
_entry.id   AF-A0A377ZSG3-F1
#
_cell.length_a   1.000
_cell.length_b   1.000
_cell.length_c   1.000
_cell.angle_alpha   90.00
_cell.angle_beta   90.00
_cell.angle_gamma   90.00
#
_symmetry.space_group_name_H-M   'P 1'
#
loop_
_entity.id
_entity.type
_entity.pdbx_description
1 polymer ?
#
loop_
_entity_poly.entity_id
_entity_poly.type
_entity_poly.pdbx_seq_one_letter_code
_entity_poly.pdbx_strand_id
1 'polypeptide(L)' 'MEENTVLREDVLAEAIKILEIEGIANTSLEMVAERVSCPTSDLKRFLA' A
#
# COMPACT_ATOMS: atom_id res chain seq x y z
N MET A 1 5.00 19.88 11.11
CA MET A 1 4.44 18.53 10.89
C MET A 1 5.11 18.05 9.63
N GLU A 2 5.90 16.97 9.72
CA GLU A 2 6.55 16.38 8.54
C GLU A 2 5.45 15.84 7.64
N GLU A 3 5.26 16.41 6.45
CA GLU A 3 4.43 15.80 5.43
C GLU A 3 5.10 14.49 5.03
N ASN A 4 4.63 13.38 5.60
CA ASN A 4 5.09 12.05 5.23
C ASN A 4 4.65 11.80 3.79
N THR A 5 5.52 12.15 2.85
CA THR A 5 5.25 12.04 1.42
C THR A 5 5.41 10.57 1.05
N VAL A 6 4.29 9.86 1.00
CA VAL A 6 4.27 8.45 0.60
C VAL A 6 4.67 8.35 -0.87
N LEU A 7 5.82 7.72 -1.14
CA LEU A 7 6.29 7.50 -2.50
C LEU A 7 5.63 6.26 -3.11
N ARG A 8 5.47 6.25 -4.44
CA ARG A 8 4.96 5.09 -5.18
C ARG A 8 5.78 3.83 -4.90
N GLU A 9 7.10 3.98 -4.78
CA GLU A 9 8.03 2.87 -4.56
C GLU A 9 7.81 2.22 -3.19
N ASP A 10 7.58 3.01 -2.14
CA ASP A 10 7.28 2.52 -0.80
C ASP A 10 5.96 1.75 -0.78
N VAL A 11 4.94 2.28 -1.48
CA VAL A 11 3.63 1.63 -1.63
C VAL A 11 3.75 0.28 -2.31
N LEU A 12 4.49 0.22 -3.42
CA LEU A 12 4.67 -1.02 -4.17
C LEU A 12 5.50 -2.03 -3.37
N ALA A 13 6.53 -1.59 -2.65
CA ALA A 13 7.34 -2.47 -1.81
C ALA A 13 6.53 -3.10 -0.68
N GLU A 14 5.71 -2.32 0.04
CA GLU A 14 4.84 -2.85 1.10
C GLU A 14 3.70 -3.72 0.57
N ALA A 15 3.16 -3.37 -0.61
CA ALA A 15 2.17 -4.20 -1.29
C ALA A 15 2.75 -5.58 -1.67
N ILE A 16 3.97 -5.63 -2.20
CA ILE A 16 4.65 -6.90 -2.53
C ILE A 16 4.87 -7.73 -1.25
N LYS A 17 5.40 -7.12 -0.18
CA LYS A 17 5.63 -7.82 1.08
C LYS A 17 4.36 -8.44 1.66
N ILE A 18 3.23 -7.74 1.59
CA ILE A 18 1.97 -8.32 2.11
C ILE A 18 1.46 -9.44 1.23
N LEU A 19 1.61 -9.32 -0.09
CA LEU A 19 1.22 -10.38 -1.03
C LEU A 19 2.08 -11.64 -0.86
N GLU A 20 3.36 -11.49 -0.52
CA GLU A 20 4.25 -12.62 -0.22
C GLU A 20 3.88 -13.35 1.08
N ILE A 21 3.37 -12.62 2.08
CA ILE A 21 3.00 -13.18 3.40
C ILE A 21 1.61 -13.80 3.38
N GLU A 22 0.61 -13.04 2.92
CA GLU A 22 -0.80 -13.43 2.99
C GLU A 22 -1.26 -14.21 1.76
N GLY A 23 -0.54 -14.04 0.63
CA GLY A 23 -0.97 -14.51 -0.68
C GLY A 23 -1.99 -13.56 -1.34
N ILE A 24 -2.01 -13.58 -2.67
CA ILE A 24 -2.87 -12.70 -3.48
C ILE A 24 -4.36 -12.86 -3.13
N ALA A 25 -4.82 -14.08 -2.87
CA ALA A 25 -6.24 -14.35 -2.60
C ALA A 25 -6.73 -13.80 -1.25
N ASN A 26 -5.84 -13.61 -0.28
CA ASN A 26 -6.19 -13.15 1.07
C ASN A 26 -5.83 -11.69 1.32
N THR A 27 -5.13 -11.04 0.38
CA THR A 27 -4.71 -9.65 0.51
C THR A 27 -5.79 -8.71 -0.02
N SER A 28 -6.20 -7.73 0.80
CA SER A 28 -7.07 -6.63 0.36
C SER A 28 -6.29 -5.32 0.21
N LEU A 29 -6.88 -4.35 -0.50
CA LEU A 29 -6.27 -3.03 -0.69
C LEU A 29 -6.20 -2.23 0.63
N GLU A 30 -7.14 -2.46 1.53
CA GLU A 30 -7.20 -1.87 2.87
C GLU A 30 -6.00 -2.30 3.72
N MET A 31 -5.57 -3.56 3.61
CA MET A 31 -4.40 -4.05 4.34
C MET A 31 -3.11 -3.35 3.87
N VAL A 32 -3.00 -3.06 2.57
CA VAL A 32 -1.88 -2.27 2.03
C VAL A 32 -1.94 -0.84 2.55
N ALA A 33 -3.13 -0.22 2.54
CA ALA A 33 -3.35 1.15 3.02
C ALA A 33 -2.94 1.33 4.48
N GLU A 34 -3.27 0.37 5.34
CA GLU A 34 -2.86 0.37 6.75
C GLU A 34 -1.33 0.33 6.90
N ARG A 35 -0.63 -0.51 6.14
CA ARG A 35 0.85 -0.61 6.22
C ARG A 35 1.57 0.66 5.81
N VAL A 36 1.08 1.34 4.78
CA VAL A 36 1.72 2.56 4.26
C VAL A 36 1.13 3.84 4.86
N SER A 37 0.21 3.71 5.82
CA SER A 37 -0.50 4.83 6.45
C SER A 37 -1.10 5.81 5.42
N CYS A 38 -1.68 5.26 4.36
CA CYS A 38 -2.19 6.01 3.21
C CYS A 38 -3.65 5.60 2.94
N PRO A 39 -4.58 6.54 2.65
CA PRO A 39 -5.95 6.19 2.28
C PRO A 39 -6.01 5.28 1.04
N THR A 40 -6.93 4.31 1.03
CA THR A 40 -7.16 3.44 -0.14
C THR A 40 -7.53 4.22 -1.41
N SER A 41 -8.15 5.39 -1.26
CA SER A 41 -8.44 6.30 -2.39
C SER A 41 -7.19 6.83 -3.05
N ASP A 42 -6.13 7.08 -2.28
CA ASP A 42 -4.85 7.58 -2.76
C ASP A 42 -3.99 6.43 -3.33
N LEU A 43 -4.09 5.23 -2.74
CA LEU A 43 -3.46 4.02 -3.30
C LEU A 43 -3.86 3.76 -4.76
N LYS A 44 -5.14 3.97 -5.10
CA LYS A 44 -5.63 3.79 -6.48
C LYS A 44 -4.92 4.69 -7.50
N ARG A 45 -4.36 5.83 -7.07
CA ARG A 45 -3.60 6.74 -7.95
C ARG A 45 -2.23 6.18 -8.32
N PHE A 46 -1.67 5.29 -7.51
CA PHE A 46 -0.40 4.61 -7.79
C PHE A 46 -0.55 3.37 -8.69
N LEU A 47 -1.78 2.87 -8.84
CA LEU A 47 -2.13 1.69 -9.64
C LEU A 47 -2.77 2.04 -10.98
N ALA A 48 -3.08 3.32 -11.24
CA ALA A 48 -3.45 3.86 -12.54
C ALA A 48 -2.22 4.08 -13.43
#